data_AF-A0A1B0DMV0-F1
#
_entry.id   AF-A0A1B0DMV0-F1
#
_cell.length_a   1.000
_cell.length_b   1.000
_cell.length_c   1.000
_cell.angle_alpha   90.00
_cell.angle_beta   90.00
_cell.angle_gamma   90.00
#
_symmetry.space_group_name_H-M   'P 1'
#
loop_
_entity.id
_entity.type
_entity.pdbx_description
1 polymer ?
#
loop_
_entity_poly.entity_id
_entity_poly.type
_entity_poly.pdbx_seq_one_letter_code
_entity_poly.pdbx_strand_id
1 'polypeptide(L)'
;MLPNFWTIIGVILVIRIGHAERAANTDLRDDAPDMFEPRLSITVSAKDHRVEVSWYYSQYEEGDVIVVTDEDPVGIFRQKYPEAPMEEMYREGSGLFEGGSGSGNGDEVEPSLLSVLPLYDPSSSNYDEIVTRSRRRVNVNWQYGPFYKDVLVELYPQDKQGWQTTDIVFDRSLPKKVTKYTSCYGYWATILRSDGRFRCFRAYPTWMNDIRGKIENLRFKDLFIPGTHDSSSYTENFLPHNETIVTKYTLTQDDDIRTQLMHGIRYLDIRVGYYRASKPQFWANHGIAQQHPLHEVLQQIKDFVKETNEIVIVDIQEFPVGFGKTKDIHRLLVNFLHQELSDVLVGADISWRACLKQIWATKRNVLLAYDKGSIVYEFGSLLFESVEQ
;
A
#
# COMPACT_ATOMS: atom_id res chain seq x y z
N MET A 1 27.02 -15.66 -32.77
CA MET A 1 27.47 -15.96 -31.40
C MET A 1 27.41 -14.67 -30.60
N LEU A 2 26.29 -14.45 -29.92
CA LEU A 2 26.10 -13.39 -28.94
C LEU A 2 26.58 -13.93 -27.58
N PRO A 3 27.36 -13.18 -26.79
CA PRO A 3 27.58 -13.53 -25.40
C PRO A 3 26.45 -12.94 -24.54
N ASN A 4 25.77 -13.85 -23.84
CA ASN A 4 24.88 -13.61 -22.72
C ASN A 4 25.60 -12.87 -21.58
N PHE A 5 25.07 -11.73 -21.14
CA PHE A 5 25.30 -11.17 -19.80
C PHE A 5 24.07 -10.33 -19.40
N TRP A 6 22.99 -11.03 -19.05
CA TRP A 6 21.94 -10.49 -18.18
C TRP A 6 21.92 -11.38 -16.94
N THR A 7 22.92 -11.15 -16.07
CA THR A 7 22.99 -11.82 -14.78
C THR A 7 22.08 -11.08 -13.81
N ILE A 8 21.02 -11.80 -13.45
CA ILE A 8 20.04 -11.57 -12.40
C ILE A 8 20.67 -10.92 -11.14
N ILE A 9 20.32 -9.67 -10.85
CA ILE A 9 20.50 -9.01 -9.54
C ILE A 9 19.15 -8.59 -8.93
N GLY A 10 18.01 -8.91 -9.56
CA GLY A 10 16.67 -8.50 -9.10
C GLY A 10 16.01 -9.36 -8.01
N VAL A 11 16.64 -10.43 -7.50
CA VAL A 11 15.96 -11.41 -6.63
C VAL A 11 16.22 -11.21 -5.13
N ILE A 12 17.15 -10.33 -4.74
CA ILE A 12 17.53 -10.16 -3.32
C ILE A 12 16.67 -9.11 -2.58
N LEU A 13 16.00 -8.19 -3.30
CA LEU A 13 15.26 -7.09 -2.65
C LEU A 13 13.88 -7.51 -2.11
N VAL A 14 13.15 -8.39 -2.83
CA VAL A 14 11.79 -8.82 -2.43
C VAL A 14 11.82 -9.71 -1.18
N ILE A 15 12.88 -10.50 -0.98
CA ILE A 15 13.03 -11.34 0.20
C ILE A 15 13.32 -10.49 1.46
N ARG A 16 13.90 -9.30 1.30
CA ARG A 16 14.21 -8.43 2.46
C ARG A 16 13.01 -7.67 3.00
N ILE A 17 11.97 -7.41 2.21
CA ILE A 17 10.76 -6.71 2.71
C ILE A 17 9.94 -7.65 3.62
N GLY A 18 9.73 -8.91 3.21
CA GLY A 18 9.06 -9.91 4.06
C GLY A 18 9.86 -10.30 5.32
N HIS A 19 11.19 -10.15 5.29
CA HIS A 19 12.04 -10.31 6.47
C HIS A 19 12.12 -9.05 7.34
N ALA A 20 11.96 -7.85 6.78
CA ALA A 20 11.94 -6.60 7.53
C ALA A 20 10.69 -6.50 8.43
N GLU A 21 9.53 -7.01 7.99
CA GLU A 21 8.35 -7.15 8.86
C GLU A 21 8.55 -8.18 9.98
N ARG A 22 9.33 -9.26 9.72
CA ARG A 22 9.73 -10.23 10.75
C ARG A 22 10.73 -9.64 11.76
N ALA A 23 11.67 -8.81 11.31
CA ALA A 23 12.71 -8.23 12.15
C ALA A 23 12.22 -7.01 12.95
N ALA A 24 11.40 -6.14 12.35
CA ALA A 24 10.78 -4.99 13.03
C ALA A 24 9.86 -5.41 14.20
N ASN A 25 9.38 -6.66 14.18
CA ASN A 25 8.57 -7.22 15.26
C ASN A 25 9.36 -7.76 16.46
N THR A 26 10.70 -7.78 16.42
CA THR A 26 11.49 -8.42 17.48
C THR A 26 12.31 -7.49 18.36
N ASP A 27 12.58 -6.23 17.98
CA ASP A 27 13.46 -5.37 18.79
C ASP A 27 13.11 -3.87 18.84
N LEU A 28 11.88 -3.46 18.50
CA LEU A 28 11.39 -2.13 18.88
C LEU A 28 10.95 -2.14 20.35
N ARG A 29 11.93 -2.08 21.26
CA ARG A 29 11.71 -1.49 22.59
C ARG A 29 11.62 0.01 22.39
N ASP A 30 10.42 0.55 22.21
CA ASP A 30 10.09 1.91 22.63
C ASP A 30 8.56 2.10 22.72
N ASP A 31 8.14 2.64 23.87
CA ASP A 31 6.80 3.19 24.17
C ASP A 31 5.55 2.27 24.15
N ALA A 32 5.65 0.98 24.50
CA ALA A 32 4.46 0.13 24.64
C ALA A 32 3.96 0.04 26.09
N PRO A 33 2.82 0.66 26.46
CA PRO A 33 2.01 0.16 27.56
C PRO A 33 1.42 -1.22 27.27
N ASP A 34 1.43 -1.69 26.01
CA ASP A 34 0.62 -2.84 25.66
C ASP A 34 1.31 -3.84 24.71
N MET A 35 2.36 -4.47 25.24
CA MET A 35 2.94 -5.71 24.69
C MET A 35 1.94 -6.90 24.73
N PHE A 36 0.76 -6.70 25.33
CA PHE A 36 -0.30 -7.68 25.53
C PHE A 36 -1.60 -7.32 24.77
N GLU A 37 -1.53 -6.41 23.80
CA GLU A 37 -2.68 -5.99 23.01
C GLU A 37 -2.86 -6.90 21.78
N PRO A 38 -4.05 -7.46 21.50
CA PRO A 38 -4.30 -8.11 20.23
C PRO A 38 -3.97 -7.15 19.06
N ARG A 39 -3.05 -7.58 18.20
CA ARG A 39 -2.62 -6.84 17.02
C ARG A 39 -3.46 -7.30 15.85
N LEU A 40 -4.33 -6.41 15.38
CA LEU A 40 -5.04 -6.57 14.12
C LEU A 40 -4.37 -5.68 13.07
N SER A 41 -4.34 -6.09 11.82
CA SER A 41 -3.79 -5.30 10.72
C SER A 41 -4.55 -5.58 9.43
N ILE A 42 -4.63 -4.56 8.58
CA ILE A 42 -5.21 -4.65 7.25
C ILE A 42 -4.14 -4.25 6.26
N THR A 43 -3.90 -5.12 5.28
CA THR A 43 -2.92 -4.92 4.22
C THR A 43 -3.56 -5.25 2.87
N VAL A 44 -2.78 -5.11 1.80
CA VAL A 44 -3.16 -5.56 0.46
C VAL A 44 -2.17 -6.63 0.03
N SER A 45 -2.66 -7.80 -0.40
CA SER A 45 -1.82 -8.83 -0.99
C SER A 45 -1.14 -8.27 -2.24
N ALA A 46 0.19 -8.25 -2.26
CA ALA A 46 0.97 -7.81 -3.41
C ALA A 46 0.83 -8.74 -4.63
N LYS A 47 0.40 -9.99 -4.41
CA LYS A 47 0.21 -10.97 -5.47
C LYS A 47 -1.19 -10.92 -6.06
N ASP A 48 -2.20 -10.81 -5.19
CA ASP A 48 -3.60 -10.99 -5.58
C ASP A 48 -4.39 -9.68 -5.59
N HIS A 49 -3.80 -8.59 -5.09
CA HIS A 49 -4.39 -7.24 -5.00
C HIS A 49 -5.72 -7.23 -4.23
N ARG A 50 -5.77 -8.06 -3.20
CA ARG A 50 -6.92 -8.29 -2.33
C ARG A 50 -6.65 -7.78 -0.93
N VAL A 51 -7.71 -7.36 -0.25
CA VAL A 51 -7.64 -6.98 1.17
C VAL A 51 -7.23 -8.21 1.96
N GLU A 52 -6.21 -8.05 2.80
CA GLU A 52 -5.72 -9.08 3.70
C GLU A 52 -5.86 -8.59 5.14
N VAL A 53 -6.24 -9.51 6.01
CA VAL A 53 -6.35 -9.25 7.44
C VAL A 53 -5.42 -10.18 8.18
N SER A 54 -4.58 -9.63 9.05
CA SER A 54 -3.72 -10.39 9.94
C SER A 54 -4.01 -10.08 11.39
N TRP A 55 -3.88 -11.09 12.24
CA TRP A 55 -4.16 -11.00 13.66
C TRP A 55 -3.08 -11.69 14.50
N TYR A 56 -2.93 -11.19 15.72
CA TYR A 56 -2.18 -11.80 16.79
C TYR A 56 -2.91 -11.50 18.10
N TYR A 57 -3.28 -12.51 18.86
CA TYR A 57 -3.96 -12.41 20.15
C TYR A 57 -2.95 -12.66 21.28
N SER A 58 -2.94 -11.79 22.28
CA SER A 58 -2.27 -12.07 23.55
C SER A 58 -3.01 -13.15 24.36
N GLN A 59 -4.34 -13.14 24.27
CA GLN A 59 -5.27 -14.14 24.82
C GLN A 59 -6.29 -14.49 23.73
N TYR A 60 -6.17 -15.69 23.18
CA TYR A 60 -7.10 -16.25 22.21
C TYR A 60 -8.32 -16.82 22.94
N GLU A 61 -9.52 -16.45 22.50
CA GLU A 61 -10.76 -17.06 22.94
C GLU A 61 -11.33 -17.83 21.75
N GLU A 62 -11.60 -19.12 21.96
CA GLU A 62 -12.21 -19.96 20.93
C GLU A 62 -13.59 -19.40 20.57
N GLY A 63 -13.82 -19.13 19.28
CA GLY A 63 -15.06 -18.49 18.80
C GLY A 63 -14.95 -17.00 18.49
N ASP A 64 -13.76 -16.39 18.58
CA ASP A 64 -13.54 -15.04 18.06
C ASP A 64 -13.97 -14.91 16.59
N VAL A 65 -14.64 -13.80 16.28
CA VAL A 65 -14.99 -13.44 14.90
C VAL A 65 -14.33 -12.10 14.57
N ILE A 66 -13.62 -12.05 13.45
CA ILE A 66 -13.13 -10.81 12.87
C ILE A 66 -14.04 -10.44 11.70
N VAL A 67 -14.55 -9.22 11.69
CA VAL A 67 -15.36 -8.71 10.59
C VAL A 67 -14.66 -7.56 9.88
N VAL A 68 -14.83 -7.49 8.57
CA VAL A 68 -14.32 -6.41 7.73
C VAL A 68 -15.48 -5.51 7.29
N THR A 69 -15.33 -4.20 7.42
CA THR A 69 -16.30 -3.19 6.98
C THR A 69 -15.65 -2.17 6.03
N ASP A 70 -16.44 -1.52 5.19
CA ASP A 70 -16.04 -0.43 4.28
C ASP A 70 -16.25 0.97 4.86
N GLU A 71 -16.81 1.06 6.06
CA GLU A 71 -17.00 2.30 6.82
C GLU A 71 -16.52 2.11 8.26
N ASP A 72 -16.27 3.24 8.94
CA ASP A 72 -15.96 3.27 10.35
C ASP A 72 -17.04 2.51 11.13
N PRO A 73 -16.68 1.49 11.93
CA PRO A 73 -17.63 0.66 12.67
C PRO A 73 -18.23 1.40 13.87
N VAL A 74 -18.87 2.55 13.63
CA VAL A 74 -19.55 3.33 14.66
C VAL A 74 -20.86 2.63 15.03
N GLY A 75 -20.90 2.05 16.24
CA GLY A 75 -22.12 1.48 16.82
C GLY A 75 -22.00 0.01 17.18
N ILE A 76 -23.14 -0.67 17.21
CA ILE A 76 -23.26 -2.05 17.71
C ILE A 76 -23.28 -3.02 16.53
N PHE A 77 -22.43 -4.04 16.60
CA PHE A 77 -22.52 -5.21 15.71
C PHE A 77 -23.67 -6.11 16.14
N ARG A 78 -24.45 -6.59 15.18
CA ARG A 78 -25.60 -7.46 15.41
C ARG A 78 -25.57 -8.65 14.49
N GLN A 79 -25.85 -9.81 15.05
CA GLN A 79 -26.05 -11.02 14.28
C GLN A 79 -27.46 -10.99 13.66
N LYS A 80 -27.55 -11.30 12.37
CA LYS A 80 -28.81 -11.60 11.69
C LYS A 80 -29.35 -12.88 12.30
N TYR A 81 -30.56 -12.84 12.84
CA TYR A 81 -31.25 -14.07 13.20
C TYR A 81 -31.52 -14.85 11.91
N PRO A 82 -31.31 -16.19 11.87
CA PRO A 82 -31.79 -16.96 10.75
C PRO A 82 -33.29 -16.71 10.63
N GLU A 83 -33.76 -16.29 9.45
CA GLU A 83 -35.18 -16.36 9.15
C GLU A 83 -35.58 -17.83 9.35
N ALA A 84 -36.39 -18.10 10.38
CA ALA A 84 -37.00 -19.40 10.52
C ALA A 84 -37.72 -19.68 9.19
N PRO A 85 -37.54 -20.86 8.57
CA PRO A 85 -38.27 -21.18 7.36
C PRO A 85 -39.76 -21.01 7.65
N MET A 86 -40.42 -20.09 6.96
CA MET A 86 -41.85 -19.81 7.06
C MET A 86 -42.75 -21.00 6.67
N GLU A 87 -42.19 -22.20 6.44
CA GLU A 87 -42.90 -23.41 6.05
C GLU A 87 -43.24 -24.38 7.19
N GLU A 88 -42.73 -24.19 8.42
CA GLU A 88 -43.00 -25.14 9.53
C GLU A 88 -44.11 -24.71 10.50
N MET A 89 -44.92 -23.69 10.17
CA MET A 89 -46.06 -23.28 11.01
C MET A 89 -47.45 -23.71 10.49
N TYR A 90 -47.52 -24.54 9.44
CA TYR A 90 -48.80 -25.04 8.88
C TYR A 90 -48.83 -26.55 8.57
N ARG A 91 -48.13 -27.39 9.34
CA ARG A 91 -48.26 -28.85 9.24
C ARG A 91 -48.39 -29.55 10.59
N GLU A 92 -49.25 -29.02 11.46
CA GLU A 92 -49.95 -29.86 12.45
C GLU A 92 -51.39 -30.05 12.00
N GLY A 93 -51.64 -31.16 11.29
CA GLY A 93 -52.97 -31.49 10.83
C GLY A 93 -53.03 -32.76 9.97
N SER A 94 -53.21 -33.90 10.65
CA SER A 94 -53.78 -35.18 10.16
C SER A 94 -52.89 -36.16 9.36
N GLY A 95 -52.81 -37.40 9.87
CA GLY A 95 -53.00 -38.61 9.03
C GLY A 95 -51.84 -39.63 8.89
N LEU A 96 -51.75 -40.57 9.84
CA LEU A 96 -51.55 -42.04 9.72
C LEU A 96 -50.77 -42.69 8.53
N PHE A 97 -49.72 -43.44 8.90
CA PHE A 97 -49.13 -44.72 8.41
C PHE A 97 -48.91 -45.05 6.91
N GLU A 98 -47.63 -45.29 6.55
CA GLU A 98 -46.98 -46.56 6.08
C GLU A 98 -45.54 -46.20 5.63
N GLY A 99 -44.44 -46.79 6.11
CA GLY A 99 -44.02 -48.16 5.88
C GLY A 99 -43.04 -48.26 4.69
N GLY A 100 -41.75 -47.91 4.86
CA GLY A 100 -40.74 -48.04 3.80
C GLY A 100 -39.30 -47.92 4.28
N SER A 101 -38.56 -49.04 4.22
CA SER A 101 -37.14 -49.13 4.56
C SER A 101 -36.25 -48.48 3.50
N GLY A 102 -35.27 -47.68 3.92
CA GLY A 102 -34.22 -47.15 3.06
C GLY A 102 -32.92 -46.95 3.84
N SER A 103 -31.97 -47.84 3.59
CA SER A 103 -30.57 -47.76 4.04
C SER A 103 -29.85 -46.63 3.30
N GLY A 104 -29.06 -45.81 3.99
CA GLY A 104 -28.22 -44.79 3.35
C GLY A 104 -27.34 -44.06 4.37
N ASN A 105 -26.03 -44.20 4.17
CA ASN A 105 -24.92 -43.78 5.01
C ASN A 105 -25.00 -42.36 5.59
N GLY A 106 -24.43 -42.21 6.79
CA GLY A 106 -24.11 -40.91 7.36
C GLY A 106 -23.01 -40.22 6.56
N ASP A 107 -23.31 -39.00 6.13
CA ASP A 107 -22.31 -38.04 5.72
C ASP A 107 -22.28 -36.95 6.81
N GLU A 108 -21.11 -36.84 7.44
CA GLU A 108 -20.74 -35.73 8.30
C GLU A 108 -20.90 -34.42 7.52
N VAL A 109 -21.70 -33.51 8.04
CA VAL A 109 -21.89 -32.17 7.47
C VAL A 109 -20.61 -31.39 7.71
N GLU A 110 -19.71 -31.38 6.72
CA GLU A 110 -18.62 -30.40 6.66
C GLU A 110 -19.23 -28.98 6.66
N PRO A 111 -18.69 -28.03 7.43
CA PRO A 111 -19.14 -26.65 7.39
C PRO A 111 -18.84 -26.11 5.99
N SER A 112 -19.92 -25.72 5.31
CA SER A 112 -19.92 -25.22 3.94
C SER A 112 -18.80 -24.24 3.70
N LEU A 113 -17.83 -24.68 2.89
CA LEU A 113 -16.92 -23.83 2.13
C LEU A 113 -17.66 -22.57 1.69
N LEU A 114 -17.20 -21.42 2.20
CA LEU A 114 -17.42 -20.09 1.66
C LEU A 114 -17.67 -20.22 0.16
N SER A 115 -18.89 -19.89 -0.27
CA SER A 115 -19.30 -19.96 -1.66
C SER A 115 -18.29 -19.21 -2.51
N VAL A 116 -17.32 -19.93 -3.06
CA VAL A 116 -16.36 -19.43 -4.04
C VAL A 116 -17.19 -19.17 -5.27
N LEU A 117 -17.76 -17.97 -5.36
CA LEU A 117 -18.19 -17.47 -6.66
C LEU A 117 -16.95 -17.54 -7.55
N PRO A 118 -17.01 -18.21 -8.70
CA PRO A 118 -15.88 -18.24 -9.61
C PRO A 118 -15.60 -16.79 -10.01
N LEU A 119 -14.42 -16.30 -9.63
CA LEU A 119 -13.87 -15.01 -10.06
C LEU A 119 -13.36 -15.16 -11.49
N TYR A 120 -14.25 -15.44 -12.42
CA TYR A 120 -13.96 -15.36 -13.84
C TYR A 120 -15.27 -15.14 -14.60
N ASP A 121 -15.48 -13.89 -15.00
CA ASP A 121 -16.26 -13.60 -16.19
C ASP A 121 -15.32 -12.87 -17.17
N PRO A 122 -14.91 -13.50 -18.28
CA PRO A 122 -14.09 -12.86 -19.30
C PRO A 122 -14.79 -11.67 -19.99
N SER A 123 -16.05 -11.37 -19.64
CA SER A 123 -16.80 -10.23 -20.18
C SER A 123 -16.50 -8.88 -19.52
N SER A 124 -15.94 -8.85 -18.30
CA SER A 124 -15.67 -7.59 -17.59
C SER A 124 -14.19 -7.24 -17.60
N SER A 125 -13.81 -6.35 -18.51
CA SER A 125 -12.50 -5.72 -18.58
C SER A 125 -12.38 -4.47 -17.67
N ASN A 126 -13.40 -4.18 -16.86
CA ASN A 126 -13.49 -2.95 -16.08
C ASN A 126 -13.17 -3.20 -14.59
N TYR A 127 -12.06 -2.63 -14.13
CA TYR A 127 -11.59 -2.72 -12.75
C TYR A 127 -12.64 -2.31 -11.71
N ASP A 128 -13.41 -1.25 -11.98
CA ASP A 128 -14.42 -0.73 -11.03
C ASP A 128 -15.59 -1.70 -10.82
N GLU A 129 -15.94 -2.46 -11.87
CA GLU A 129 -16.99 -3.47 -11.80
C GLU A 129 -16.55 -4.67 -10.95
N ILE A 130 -15.29 -5.11 -11.13
CA ILE A 130 -14.68 -6.19 -10.34
C ILE A 130 -14.66 -5.79 -8.85
N VAL A 131 -14.22 -4.57 -8.54
CA VAL A 131 -14.22 -4.04 -7.18
C VAL A 131 -15.62 -4.04 -6.59
N THR A 132 -16.60 -3.48 -7.31
CA THR A 132 -18.00 -3.39 -6.86
C THR A 132 -18.59 -4.77 -6.58
N ARG A 133 -18.35 -5.74 -7.46
CA ARG A 133 -18.82 -7.13 -7.30
C ARG A 133 -18.15 -7.80 -6.11
N SER A 134 -16.84 -7.58 -5.91
CA SER A 134 -16.09 -8.18 -4.81
C SER A 134 -16.55 -7.75 -3.42
N ARG A 135 -17.30 -6.63 -3.31
CA ARG A 135 -17.87 -6.14 -2.05
C ARG A 135 -19.30 -6.63 -1.77
N ARG A 136 -20.00 -7.19 -2.76
CA ARG A 136 -21.38 -7.67 -2.55
C ARG A 136 -21.37 -9.01 -1.82
N ARG A 137 -22.16 -9.11 -0.75
CA ARG A 137 -22.37 -10.36 -0.01
C ARG A 137 -23.85 -10.65 0.14
N VAL A 138 -24.19 -11.93 0.03
CA VAL A 138 -25.56 -12.43 0.23
C VAL A 138 -25.63 -13.34 1.47
N ASN A 139 -24.48 -13.83 1.96
CA ASN A 139 -24.38 -14.83 3.02
C ASN A 139 -23.43 -14.38 4.15
N VAL A 140 -23.68 -13.20 4.73
CA VAL A 140 -23.02 -12.76 5.97
C VAL A 140 -24.04 -12.68 7.09
N ASN A 141 -23.63 -13.11 8.27
CA ASN A 141 -24.39 -13.16 9.51
C ASN A 141 -24.30 -11.86 10.29
N TRP A 142 -23.30 -11.00 10.07
CA TRP A 142 -23.10 -9.79 10.85
C TRP A 142 -23.49 -8.51 10.11
N GLN A 143 -24.11 -7.59 10.85
CA GLN A 143 -24.45 -6.23 10.42
C GLN A 143 -23.90 -5.20 11.41
N TYR A 144 -23.65 -3.99 10.93
CA TYR A 144 -23.09 -2.90 11.73
C TYR A 144 -23.77 -1.56 11.46
N GLY A 145 -23.57 -0.64 12.40
CA GLY A 145 -24.05 0.73 12.31
C GLY A 145 -25.56 0.91 12.50
N PRO A 146 -26.04 2.16 12.47
CA PRO A 146 -27.46 2.49 12.70
C PRO A 146 -28.39 2.00 11.59
N PHE A 147 -27.86 1.73 10.40
CA PHE A 147 -28.60 1.30 9.22
C PHE A 147 -28.53 -0.20 8.94
N TYR A 148 -27.95 -1.00 9.86
CA TYR A 148 -27.84 -2.44 9.71
C TYR A 148 -27.16 -2.85 8.39
N LYS A 149 -26.06 -2.18 8.05
CA LYS A 149 -25.30 -2.49 6.85
C LYS A 149 -24.57 -3.81 7.04
N ASP A 150 -24.57 -4.66 6.02
CA ASP A 150 -23.86 -5.94 6.03
C ASP A 150 -22.34 -5.73 6.11
N VAL A 151 -21.65 -6.57 6.87
CA VAL A 151 -20.18 -6.63 6.84
C VAL A 151 -19.70 -7.19 5.48
N LEU A 152 -18.47 -6.85 5.09
CA LEU A 152 -17.89 -7.33 3.83
C LEU A 152 -17.41 -8.78 3.92
N VAL A 153 -16.77 -9.15 5.02
CA VAL A 153 -16.19 -10.49 5.23
C VAL A 153 -16.23 -10.82 6.72
N GLU A 154 -16.43 -12.10 7.02
CA GLU A 154 -16.30 -12.70 8.34
C GLU A 154 -15.14 -13.68 8.32
N LEU A 155 -14.23 -13.55 9.28
CA LEU A 155 -13.11 -14.45 9.47
C LEU A 155 -13.25 -15.11 10.84
N TYR A 156 -12.94 -16.40 10.89
CA TYR A 156 -13.02 -17.22 12.09
C TYR A 156 -11.61 -17.74 12.40
N PRO A 157 -10.80 -16.97 13.15
CA PRO A 157 -9.46 -17.37 13.57
C PRO A 157 -9.43 -18.76 14.22
N GLN A 158 -8.64 -19.66 13.64
CA GLN A 158 -8.39 -21.01 14.18
C GLN A 158 -7.22 -21.05 15.17
N ASP A 159 -6.38 -20.01 15.15
CA ASP A 159 -5.17 -19.89 15.94
C ASP A 159 -5.04 -18.48 16.52
N LYS A 160 -4.24 -18.38 17.60
CA LYS A 160 -3.89 -17.10 18.23
C LYS A 160 -3.24 -16.10 17.29
N GLN A 161 -2.68 -16.54 16.16
CA GLN A 161 -2.08 -15.67 15.17
C GLN A 161 -2.32 -16.25 13.78
N GLY A 162 -2.48 -15.38 12.80
CA GLY A 162 -2.72 -15.81 11.43
C GLY A 162 -2.91 -14.63 10.50
N TRP A 163 -3.06 -14.94 9.23
CA TRP A 163 -3.48 -13.98 8.22
C TRP A 163 -4.39 -14.69 7.22
N GLN A 164 -5.29 -13.93 6.62
CA GLN A 164 -6.16 -14.42 5.58
C GLN A 164 -6.33 -13.36 4.49
N THR A 165 -5.97 -13.73 3.26
CA THR A 165 -6.31 -12.95 2.07
C THR A 165 -7.79 -13.15 1.77
N THR A 166 -8.56 -12.06 1.77
CA THR A 166 -9.99 -12.09 1.51
C THR A 166 -10.29 -12.17 0.01
N ASP A 167 -11.54 -12.39 -0.33
CA ASP A 167 -12.02 -12.29 -1.72
C ASP A 167 -12.33 -10.84 -2.14
N ILE A 168 -12.13 -9.85 -1.27
CA ILE A 168 -12.33 -8.43 -1.56
C ILE A 168 -11.15 -7.91 -2.38
N VAL A 169 -11.42 -7.42 -3.59
CA VAL A 169 -10.42 -6.71 -4.39
C VAL A 169 -10.23 -5.32 -3.80
N PHE A 170 -8.99 -4.92 -3.56
CA PHE A 170 -8.70 -3.59 -3.04
C PHE A 170 -9.08 -2.54 -4.08
N ASP A 171 -9.76 -1.47 -3.67
CA ASP A 171 -10.20 -0.41 -4.56
C ASP A 171 -9.13 0.69 -4.67
N ARG A 172 -8.38 0.67 -5.76
CA ARG A 172 -7.31 1.64 -6.04
C ARG A 172 -7.78 3.07 -6.29
N SER A 173 -9.09 3.34 -6.35
CA SER A 173 -9.60 4.72 -6.33
C SER A 173 -9.59 5.33 -4.92
N LEU A 174 -9.55 4.51 -3.86
CA LEU A 174 -9.59 4.99 -2.47
C LEU A 174 -8.34 5.76 -2.06
N PRO A 175 -7.10 5.27 -2.31
CA PRO A 175 -5.89 6.02 -1.96
C PRO A 175 -5.82 7.39 -2.64
N LYS A 176 -6.40 7.54 -3.84
CA LYS A 176 -6.45 8.81 -4.57
C LYS A 176 -7.28 9.89 -3.86
N LYS A 177 -8.17 9.49 -2.97
CA LYS A 177 -9.01 10.39 -2.16
C LYS A 177 -8.36 10.77 -0.82
N VAL A 178 -7.20 10.20 -0.50
CA VAL A 178 -6.47 10.48 0.74
C VAL A 178 -5.94 11.91 0.72
N THR A 179 -6.25 12.64 1.79
CA THR A 179 -5.79 14.00 2.05
C THR A 179 -4.81 14.00 3.21
N LYS A 180 -4.16 15.13 3.47
CA LYS A 180 -3.31 15.27 4.67
C LYS A 180 -4.00 15.05 6.02
N TYR A 181 -5.33 15.05 6.08
CA TYR A 181 -6.10 14.83 7.31
C TYR A 181 -6.59 13.38 7.44
N THR A 182 -6.35 12.55 6.44
CA THR A 182 -6.83 11.17 6.40
C THR A 182 -5.85 10.27 7.15
N SER A 183 -6.30 9.66 8.24
CA SER A 183 -5.55 8.65 8.99
C SER A 183 -6.03 7.22 8.71
N CYS A 184 -7.34 7.05 8.58
CA CYS A 184 -8.02 5.80 8.24
C CYS A 184 -8.83 5.98 6.96
N TYR A 185 -8.85 4.98 6.09
CA TYR A 185 -9.73 5.00 4.92
C TYR A 185 -10.06 3.59 4.42
N GLY A 186 -11.17 3.49 3.69
CA GLY A 186 -11.48 2.33 2.86
C GLY A 186 -12.00 1.11 3.59
N TYR A 187 -11.22 0.57 4.53
CA TYR A 187 -11.51 -0.70 5.19
C TYR A 187 -11.18 -0.67 6.67
N TRP A 188 -12.02 -1.32 7.47
CA TRP A 188 -11.83 -1.55 8.89
C TRP A 188 -11.99 -3.04 9.18
N ALA A 189 -11.20 -3.53 10.12
CA ALA A 189 -11.27 -4.88 10.64
C ALA A 189 -11.57 -4.74 12.13
N THR A 190 -12.53 -5.50 12.62
CA THR A 190 -12.98 -5.44 14.01
C THR A 190 -13.05 -6.84 14.59
N ILE A 191 -12.44 -7.04 15.75
CA ILE A 191 -12.62 -8.25 16.55
C ILE A 191 -13.90 -8.06 17.36
N LEU A 192 -14.87 -8.96 17.18
CA LEU A 192 -16.16 -8.91 17.88
C LEU A 192 -16.04 -9.44 19.31
N ARG A 193 -15.42 -8.64 20.17
CA ARG A 193 -15.35 -8.84 21.63
C ARG A 193 -16.07 -7.73 22.36
N SER A 194 -16.29 -7.90 23.66
CA SER A 194 -16.88 -6.87 24.54
C SER A 194 -16.12 -5.54 24.53
N ASP A 195 -14.83 -5.56 24.16
CA ASP A 195 -13.97 -4.39 24.06
C ASP A 195 -13.91 -3.74 22.66
N GLY A 196 -14.59 -4.31 21.66
CA GLY A 196 -14.84 -3.68 20.35
C GLY A 196 -13.59 -3.20 19.62
N ARG A 197 -12.48 -3.93 19.70
CA ARG A 197 -11.20 -3.49 19.11
C ARG A 197 -11.23 -3.56 17.59
N PHE A 198 -10.90 -2.43 16.96
CA PHE A 198 -10.77 -2.33 15.52
C PHE A 198 -9.44 -1.73 15.08
N ARG A 199 -9.10 -1.98 13.82
CA ARG A 199 -8.04 -1.33 13.07
C ARG A 199 -8.57 -0.97 11.69
N CYS A 200 -8.00 0.06 11.09
CA CYS A 200 -8.35 0.53 9.76
C CYS A 200 -7.15 0.39 8.84
N PHE A 201 -7.38 0.43 7.54
CA PHE A 201 -6.31 0.67 6.57
C PHE A 201 -5.83 2.12 6.74
N ARG A 202 -4.52 2.30 6.96
CA ARG A 202 -3.94 3.57 7.40
C ARG A 202 -3.19 4.30 6.31
N ALA A 203 -3.31 5.62 6.33
CA ALA A 203 -2.42 6.54 5.65
C ALA A 203 -1.57 7.31 6.68
N TYR A 204 -0.38 7.75 6.27
CA TYR A 204 0.56 8.48 7.12
C TYR A 204 1.06 9.75 6.42
N PRO A 205 0.15 10.65 6.02
CA PRO A 205 0.48 11.76 5.15
C PRO A 205 1.37 12.81 5.83
N THR A 206 1.35 12.92 7.15
CA THR A 206 2.05 13.96 7.93
C THR A 206 2.91 13.40 9.05
N TRP A 207 3.33 12.13 8.98
CA TRP A 207 3.94 11.45 10.12
C TRP A 207 5.19 12.16 10.67
N MET A 208 6.02 12.79 9.84
CA MET A 208 7.21 13.50 10.33
C MET A 208 6.83 14.74 11.15
N ASN A 209 5.79 15.48 10.73
CA ASN A 209 5.24 16.59 11.50
C ASN A 209 4.50 16.11 12.76
N ASP A 210 3.77 15.00 12.70
CA ASP A 210 3.01 14.44 13.83
C ASP A 210 3.93 14.05 15.00
N ILE A 211 5.11 13.48 14.70
CA ILE A 211 6.12 13.11 15.71
C ILE A 211 7.27 14.10 15.82
N ARG A 212 7.11 15.32 15.29
CA ARG A 212 8.17 16.33 15.17
C ARG A 212 8.95 16.57 16.46
N GLY A 213 8.25 16.66 17.60
CA GLY A 213 8.88 16.86 18.90
C GLY A 213 9.86 15.76 19.32
N LYS A 214 9.76 14.56 18.73
CA LYS A 214 10.68 13.43 18.95
C LYS A 214 11.83 13.41 17.93
N ILE A 215 11.59 13.79 16.68
CA ILE A 215 12.56 13.59 15.58
C ILE A 215 13.30 14.84 15.12
N GLU A 216 12.89 16.04 15.53
CA GLU A 216 13.42 17.28 14.94
C GLU A 216 14.92 17.49 15.12
N ASN A 217 15.51 16.96 16.20
CA ASN A 217 16.93 17.09 16.48
C ASN A 217 17.78 15.96 15.88
N LEU A 218 17.14 14.98 15.22
CA LEU A 218 17.81 13.86 14.55
C LEU A 218 18.23 14.26 13.13
N ARG A 219 19.32 13.66 12.65
CA ARG A 219 19.73 13.73 11.24
C ARG A 219 19.10 12.56 10.49
N PHE A 220 19.07 12.63 9.17
CA PHE A 220 18.51 11.54 8.36
C PHE A 220 19.16 10.17 8.61
N LYS A 221 20.48 10.12 8.80
CA LYS A 221 21.18 8.87 9.12
C LYS A 221 20.84 8.28 10.50
N ASP A 222 20.18 9.06 11.35
CA ASP A 222 19.74 8.63 12.68
C ASP A 222 18.24 8.23 12.66
N LEU A 223 17.59 8.22 11.48
CA LEU A 223 16.17 7.92 11.28
C LEU A 223 15.99 6.67 10.42
N PHE A 224 14.90 5.93 10.68
CA PHE A 224 14.36 4.99 9.71
C PHE A 224 13.39 5.73 8.80
N ILE A 225 13.70 5.78 7.51
CA ILE A 225 12.92 6.49 6.50
C ILE A 225 12.42 5.48 5.49
N PRO A 226 11.09 5.31 5.32
CA PRO A 226 10.57 4.43 4.30
C PRO A 226 10.79 5.04 2.91
N GLY A 227 11.26 4.21 1.98
CA GLY A 227 11.57 4.58 0.61
C GLY A 227 11.06 3.54 -0.39
N THR A 228 10.91 3.95 -1.65
CA THR A 228 10.53 3.05 -2.75
C THR A 228 11.62 3.01 -3.82
N HIS A 229 11.89 1.81 -4.34
CA HIS A 229 12.83 1.56 -5.43
C HIS A 229 12.15 1.78 -6.78
N ASP A 230 12.83 2.50 -7.69
CA ASP A 230 12.30 2.92 -8.98
C ASP A 230 10.85 3.42 -8.87
N SER A 231 10.65 4.44 -8.03
CA SER A 231 9.35 4.88 -7.51
C SER A 231 8.35 5.26 -8.60
N SER A 232 8.84 5.62 -9.78
CA SER A 232 8.00 5.99 -10.93
C SER A 232 7.61 4.82 -11.81
N SER A 233 7.98 3.58 -11.47
CA SER A 233 7.63 2.42 -12.28
C SER A 233 6.34 1.75 -11.82
N TYR A 234 5.24 2.48 -12.06
CA TYR A 234 3.87 2.06 -11.79
C TYR A 234 2.98 2.24 -13.02
N THR A 235 1.84 1.54 -13.04
CA THR A 235 0.77 1.73 -14.01
C THR A 235 -0.55 1.88 -13.27
N GLU A 236 -1.30 2.93 -13.59
CA GLU A 236 -2.60 3.15 -12.96
C GLU A 236 -3.58 2.02 -13.27
N ASN A 237 -4.31 1.56 -12.26
CA ASN A 237 -5.30 0.49 -12.37
C ASN A 237 -4.77 -0.79 -13.04
N PHE A 238 -3.49 -1.12 -12.80
CA PHE A 238 -2.89 -2.34 -13.32
C PHE A 238 -3.64 -3.57 -12.80
N LEU A 239 -4.09 -4.40 -13.74
CA LEU A 239 -4.72 -5.68 -13.47
C LEU A 239 -3.65 -6.79 -13.63
N PRO A 240 -3.40 -7.63 -12.62
CA PRO A 240 -2.38 -8.69 -12.69
C PRO A 240 -2.59 -9.67 -13.85
N HIS A 241 -3.84 -9.89 -14.26
CA HIS A 241 -4.18 -10.78 -15.36
C HIS A 241 -3.85 -10.18 -16.75
N ASN A 242 -3.61 -8.87 -16.81
CA ASN A 242 -3.12 -8.15 -18.00
C ASN A 242 -1.59 -8.02 -17.99
N GLU A 243 -0.90 -8.73 -17.10
CA GLU A 243 0.56 -8.76 -17.05
C GLU A 243 1.14 -9.25 -18.38
N THR A 244 1.98 -8.43 -19.00
CA THR A 244 2.86 -8.78 -20.10
C THR A 244 4.26 -9.08 -19.59
N ILE A 245 5.10 -9.70 -20.41
CA ILE A 245 6.53 -9.87 -20.10
C ILE A 245 7.18 -8.52 -19.79
N VAL A 246 6.79 -7.46 -20.50
CA VAL A 246 7.34 -6.11 -20.25
C VAL A 246 6.92 -5.63 -18.87
N THR A 247 5.61 -5.56 -18.58
CA THR A 247 5.11 -5.04 -17.30
C THR A 247 5.61 -5.85 -16.11
N LYS A 248 5.75 -7.18 -16.26
CA LYS A 248 6.32 -8.08 -15.24
C LYS A 248 7.72 -7.69 -14.79
N TYR A 249 8.55 -7.19 -15.71
CA TYR A 249 9.96 -6.87 -15.46
C TYR A 249 10.23 -5.37 -15.40
N THR A 250 9.21 -4.53 -15.58
CA THR A 250 9.35 -3.08 -15.48
C THR A 250 8.64 -2.52 -14.28
N LEU A 251 7.47 -3.02 -13.87
CA LEU A 251 6.72 -2.42 -12.77
C LEU A 251 7.28 -2.85 -11.42
N THR A 252 7.51 -1.87 -10.53
CA THR A 252 8.00 -2.06 -9.17
C THR A 252 7.04 -1.52 -8.12
N GLN A 253 6.15 -0.60 -8.53
CA GLN A 253 5.20 0.07 -7.66
C GLN A 253 3.78 -0.11 -8.17
N ASP A 254 2.87 -0.20 -7.22
CA ASP A 254 1.42 -0.34 -7.42
C ASP A 254 0.68 1.01 -7.41
N ASP A 255 1.33 2.01 -6.83
CA ASP A 255 0.78 3.32 -6.51
C ASP A 255 1.59 4.41 -7.22
N ASP A 256 0.94 5.54 -7.55
CA ASP A 256 1.66 6.71 -8.06
C ASP A 256 2.47 7.40 -6.96
N ILE A 257 3.26 8.40 -7.35
CA ILE A 257 4.14 9.11 -6.43
C ILE A 257 3.35 9.76 -5.30
N ARG A 258 2.23 10.41 -5.60
CA ARG A 258 1.43 11.07 -4.57
C ARG A 258 0.85 10.05 -3.57
N THR A 259 0.32 8.93 -4.04
CA THR A 259 -0.21 7.89 -3.14
C THR A 259 0.90 7.28 -2.28
N GLN A 260 2.08 6.98 -2.85
CA GLN A 260 3.24 6.51 -2.08
C GLN A 260 3.59 7.48 -0.95
N LEU A 261 3.66 8.78 -1.24
CA LEU A 261 3.92 9.83 -0.25
C LEU A 261 2.82 9.91 0.82
N MET A 262 1.55 9.78 0.43
CA MET A 262 0.42 9.77 1.38
C MET A 262 0.40 8.54 2.29
N HIS A 263 0.96 7.41 1.85
CA HIS A 263 1.16 6.22 2.69
C HIS A 263 2.40 6.29 3.58
N GLY A 264 3.19 7.36 3.49
CA GLY A 264 4.28 7.66 4.42
C GLY A 264 5.68 7.56 3.82
N ILE A 265 5.83 7.21 2.54
CA ILE A 265 7.13 7.20 1.85
C ILE A 265 7.75 8.60 1.88
N ARG A 266 9.05 8.70 2.16
CA ARG A 266 9.80 9.98 2.19
C ARG A 266 11.11 9.93 1.41
N TYR A 267 11.46 8.78 0.84
CA TYR A 267 12.57 8.62 -0.09
C TYR A 267 12.06 8.04 -1.41
N LEU A 268 12.38 8.70 -2.52
CA LEU A 268 11.97 8.29 -3.86
C LEU A 268 13.22 8.08 -4.74
N ASP A 269 13.39 6.88 -5.26
CA ASP A 269 14.39 6.56 -6.30
C ASP A 269 13.77 6.83 -7.68
N ILE A 270 14.26 7.87 -8.36
CA ILE A 270 13.76 8.31 -9.68
C ILE A 270 14.85 8.14 -10.73
N ARG A 271 14.63 7.22 -11.66
CA ARG A 271 15.54 6.99 -12.79
C ARG A 271 15.09 7.76 -14.01
N VAL A 272 15.99 8.53 -14.61
CA VAL A 272 15.63 9.49 -15.67
C VAL A 272 16.20 9.12 -17.02
N GLY A 273 15.35 9.07 -18.04
CA GLY A 273 15.71 8.96 -19.45
C GLY A 273 15.58 10.30 -20.19
N TYR A 274 16.47 10.53 -21.16
CA TYR A 274 16.41 11.67 -22.08
C TYR A 274 16.16 11.22 -23.52
N TYR A 275 15.09 11.75 -24.11
CA TYR A 275 14.61 11.41 -25.44
C TYR A 275 14.59 12.66 -26.32
N ARG A 276 15.69 12.89 -27.07
CA ARG A 276 15.93 14.12 -27.85
C ARG A 276 14.75 14.52 -28.76
N ALA A 277 14.10 13.55 -29.38
CA ALA A 277 13.02 13.78 -30.35
C ALA A 277 11.62 13.86 -29.71
N SER A 278 11.48 13.56 -28.41
CA SER A 278 10.20 13.53 -27.71
C SER A 278 9.82 14.90 -27.14
N LYS A 279 8.53 15.13 -26.95
CA LYS A 279 7.98 16.25 -26.18
C LYS A 279 6.99 15.68 -25.16
N PRO A 280 7.30 15.67 -23.86
CA PRO A 280 8.53 16.18 -23.23
C PRO A 280 9.78 15.31 -23.51
N GLN A 281 10.97 15.87 -23.28
CA GLN A 281 12.25 15.18 -23.51
C GLN A 281 12.71 14.34 -22.31
N PHE A 282 12.34 14.72 -21.08
CA PHE A 282 12.71 13.99 -19.86
C PHE A 282 11.54 13.14 -19.36
N TRP A 283 11.86 11.88 -19.06
CA TRP A 283 10.91 10.87 -18.60
C TRP A 283 11.52 10.10 -17.43
N ALA A 284 10.66 9.64 -16.52
CA ALA A 284 11.01 8.59 -15.61
C ALA A 284 11.03 7.24 -16.34
N ASN A 285 11.94 6.34 -15.94
CA ASN A 285 12.30 5.15 -16.70
C ASN A 285 12.59 3.97 -15.76
N HIS A 286 12.21 2.76 -16.16
CA HIS A 286 12.78 1.53 -15.61
C HIS A 286 13.69 0.89 -16.65
N GLY A 287 15.01 1.09 -16.53
CA GLY A 287 15.96 0.77 -17.59
C GLY A 287 15.59 1.48 -18.91
N ILE A 288 15.42 0.72 -19.99
CA ILE A 288 15.03 1.28 -21.30
C ILE A 288 13.53 1.58 -21.43
N ALA A 289 12.71 1.09 -20.48
CA ALA A 289 11.27 1.26 -20.54
C ALA A 289 10.88 2.65 -20.03
N GLN A 290 10.38 3.48 -20.93
CA GLN A 290 9.81 4.77 -20.63
C GLN A 290 8.52 4.59 -19.80
N GLN A 291 8.43 5.27 -18.65
CA GLN A 291 7.27 5.25 -17.76
C GLN A 291 6.48 6.55 -17.94
N HIS A 292 6.69 7.52 -17.04
CA HIS A 292 5.91 8.77 -16.98
C HIS A 292 6.75 9.98 -17.39
N PRO A 293 6.14 11.04 -17.95
CA PRO A 293 6.81 12.32 -18.11
C PRO A 293 7.38 12.81 -16.78
N LEU A 294 8.64 13.25 -16.77
CA LEU A 294 9.30 13.61 -15.51
C LEU A 294 8.61 14.80 -14.81
N HIS A 295 8.06 15.75 -15.56
CA HIS A 295 7.33 16.88 -14.99
C HIS A 295 6.10 16.44 -14.16
N GLU A 296 5.38 15.39 -14.57
CA GLU A 296 4.20 14.88 -13.84
C GLU A 296 4.61 14.25 -12.50
N VAL A 297 5.72 13.51 -12.49
CA VAL A 297 6.34 12.95 -11.28
C VAL A 297 6.74 14.06 -10.31
N LEU A 298 7.46 15.08 -10.78
CA LEU A 298 7.93 16.18 -9.95
C LEU A 298 6.77 17.06 -9.42
N GLN A 299 5.72 17.25 -10.23
CA GLN A 299 4.53 18.00 -9.83
C GLN A 299 3.81 17.33 -8.65
N GLN A 300 3.65 16.00 -8.67
CA GLN A 300 3.08 15.25 -7.54
C GLN A 300 3.87 15.45 -6.23
N ILE A 301 5.21 15.43 -6.31
CA ILE A 301 6.08 15.66 -5.15
C ILE A 301 5.90 17.08 -4.62
N LYS A 302 5.92 18.06 -5.53
CA LYS A 302 5.77 19.48 -5.22
C LYS A 302 4.44 19.78 -4.54
N ASP A 303 3.34 19.23 -5.05
CA ASP A 303 2.03 19.42 -4.47
C ASP A 303 1.94 18.79 -3.08
N PHE A 304 2.49 17.58 -2.91
CA PHE A 304 2.54 16.92 -1.61
C PHE A 304 3.27 17.77 -0.56
N VAL A 305 4.51 18.20 -0.82
CA VAL A 305 5.29 18.95 0.20
C VAL A 305 4.71 20.32 0.51
N LYS A 306 4.00 20.94 -0.45
CA LYS A 306 3.26 22.19 -0.23
C LYS A 306 2.01 21.98 0.61
N GLU A 307 1.33 20.86 0.41
CA GLU A 307 0.13 20.49 1.17
C GLU A 307 0.47 20.13 2.61
N THR A 308 1.52 19.32 2.82
CA THR A 308 1.80 18.62 4.09
C THR A 308 2.92 19.22 4.92
N ASN A 309 3.82 20.01 4.31
CA ASN A 309 5.07 20.46 4.93
C ASN A 309 5.99 19.31 5.41
N GLU A 310 5.86 18.13 4.80
CA GLU A 310 6.73 16.99 5.03
C GLU A 310 8.00 17.08 4.19
N ILE A 311 9.11 16.52 4.69
CA ILE A 311 10.39 16.54 3.99
C ILE A 311 10.52 15.30 3.09
N VAL A 312 10.82 15.48 1.81
CA VAL A 312 11.00 14.38 0.84
C VAL A 312 12.41 14.41 0.27
N ILE A 313 13.04 13.24 0.23
CA ILE A 313 14.30 12.99 -0.48
C ILE A 313 13.94 12.47 -1.87
N VAL A 314 14.33 13.21 -2.90
CA VAL A 314 14.19 12.81 -4.30
C VAL A 314 15.58 12.49 -4.80
N ASP A 315 15.85 11.22 -5.06
CA ASP A 315 17.15 10.76 -5.52
C ASP A 315 17.11 10.41 -7.01
N ILE A 316 17.90 11.12 -7.80
CA ILE A 316 17.97 10.93 -9.25
C ILE A 316 19.10 9.93 -9.56
N GLN A 317 18.73 8.70 -9.92
CA GLN A 317 19.66 7.58 -10.08
C GLN A 317 19.78 7.02 -11.51
N GLU A 318 20.88 6.28 -11.76
CA GLU A 318 21.21 5.41 -12.92
C GLU A 318 21.19 5.97 -14.36
N PHE A 319 20.42 7.02 -14.66
CA PHE A 319 20.38 7.70 -15.97
C PHE A 319 20.35 6.76 -17.21
N PRO A 320 19.36 5.84 -17.31
CA PRO A 320 19.46 4.67 -18.19
C PRO A 320 19.43 4.97 -19.70
N VAL A 321 18.91 6.13 -20.13
CA VAL A 321 18.70 6.44 -21.55
C VAL A 321 19.13 7.87 -21.87
N GLY A 322 19.95 8.05 -22.92
CA GLY A 322 20.15 9.36 -23.58
C GLY A 322 21.17 10.32 -22.95
N PHE A 323 21.82 9.97 -21.84
CA PHE A 323 22.80 10.85 -21.17
C PHE A 323 24.19 10.83 -21.81
N GLY A 324 24.55 9.76 -22.53
CA GLY A 324 25.84 9.67 -23.23
C GLY A 324 27.05 9.75 -22.30
N LYS A 325 28.20 10.20 -22.84
CA LYS A 325 29.46 10.32 -22.07
C LYS A 325 29.74 11.73 -21.56
N THR A 326 29.10 12.75 -22.12
CA THR A 326 29.34 14.15 -21.75
C THR A 326 28.37 14.59 -20.64
N LYS A 327 28.66 15.74 -20.04
CA LYS A 327 27.83 16.31 -18.96
C LYS A 327 26.66 17.13 -19.47
N ASP A 328 26.50 17.33 -20.78
CA ASP A 328 25.58 18.33 -21.32
C ASP A 328 24.12 17.99 -21.03
N ILE A 329 23.75 16.72 -21.16
CA ILE A 329 22.38 16.27 -20.84
C ILE A 329 22.14 16.30 -19.33
N HIS A 330 23.15 15.99 -18.51
CA HIS A 330 23.05 16.16 -17.05
C HIS A 330 22.81 17.62 -16.67
N ARG A 331 23.52 18.59 -17.29
CA ARG A 331 23.29 20.03 -17.07
C ARG A 331 21.88 20.45 -17.47
N LEU A 332 21.39 19.96 -18.61
CA LEU A 332 20.01 20.20 -19.03
C LEU A 332 19.00 19.64 -18.02
N LEU A 333 19.25 18.44 -17.50
CA LEU A 333 18.40 17.83 -16.48
C LEU A 333 18.43 18.64 -15.17
N VAL A 334 19.59 19.05 -14.69
CA VAL A 334 19.69 19.86 -13.46
C VAL A 334 18.95 21.19 -13.61
N ASN A 335 19.09 21.85 -14.76
CA ASN A 335 18.33 23.07 -15.04
C ASN A 335 16.81 22.81 -15.07
N PHE A 336 16.39 21.70 -15.68
CA PHE A 336 14.98 21.27 -15.69
C PHE A 336 14.47 21.01 -14.26
N LEU A 337 15.18 20.22 -13.45
CA LEU A 337 14.83 19.94 -12.05
C LEU A 337 14.72 21.22 -11.22
N HIS A 338 15.66 22.15 -11.39
CA HIS A 338 15.61 23.44 -10.71
C HIS A 338 14.41 24.29 -11.14
N GLN A 339 14.07 24.32 -12.44
CA GLN A 339 12.89 25.02 -12.93
C GLN A 339 11.59 24.48 -12.30
N GLU A 340 11.47 23.15 -12.22
CA GLU A 340 10.27 22.49 -11.68
C GLU A 340 10.15 22.63 -10.15
N LEU A 341 11.26 22.56 -9.40
CA LEU A 341 11.23 22.43 -7.93
C LEU A 341 11.82 23.62 -7.13
N SER A 342 12.35 24.67 -7.76
CA SER A 342 13.12 25.74 -7.07
C SER A 342 12.46 26.35 -5.82
N ASP A 343 11.14 26.46 -5.78
CA ASP A 343 10.39 27.01 -4.66
C ASP A 343 10.31 26.07 -3.44
N VAL A 344 10.55 24.78 -3.63
CA VAL A 344 10.50 23.75 -2.57
C VAL A 344 11.86 23.09 -2.28
N LEU A 345 12.92 23.42 -3.04
CA LEU A 345 14.25 22.84 -2.89
C LEU A 345 15.06 23.39 -1.72
N VAL A 346 15.45 22.50 -0.82
CA VAL A 346 16.42 22.76 0.25
C VAL A 346 17.81 22.95 -0.38
N GLY A 347 18.49 24.04 -0.05
CA GLY A 347 19.86 24.28 -0.51
C GLY A 347 20.83 23.23 0.06
N ALA A 348 21.70 22.69 -0.79
CA ALA A 348 22.60 21.60 -0.42
C ALA A 348 23.75 22.03 0.50
N ASP A 349 23.96 23.34 0.69
CA ASP A 349 24.91 23.90 1.66
C ASP A 349 24.64 23.42 3.09
N ILE A 350 23.40 23.03 3.40
CA ILE A 350 23.01 22.47 4.70
C ILE A 350 23.63 21.08 4.94
N SER A 351 23.93 20.34 3.87
CA SER A 351 24.50 18.98 3.83
C SER A 351 23.66 17.88 4.52
N TRP A 352 24.03 16.62 4.29
CA TRP A 352 23.47 15.46 5.00
C TRP A 352 23.72 15.44 6.52
N ARG A 353 24.53 16.37 7.04
CA ARG A 353 24.78 16.50 8.49
C ARG A 353 23.70 17.31 9.20
N ALA A 354 22.82 17.98 8.46
CA ALA A 354 21.72 18.75 9.02
C ALA A 354 20.74 17.87 9.79
N CYS A 355 20.20 18.39 10.90
CA CYS A 355 19.03 17.80 11.53
C CYS A 355 17.73 18.28 10.87
N LEU A 356 16.63 17.55 11.08
CA LEU A 356 15.33 17.89 10.49
C LEU A 356 14.86 19.30 10.86
N LYS A 357 15.14 19.76 12.08
CA LYS A 357 14.83 21.12 12.54
C LYS A 357 15.46 22.19 11.65
N GLN A 358 16.71 21.99 11.23
CA GLN A 358 17.41 22.94 10.35
C GLN A 358 16.79 22.92 8.95
N ILE A 359 16.40 21.74 8.46
CA ILE A 359 15.72 21.59 7.16
C ILE A 359 14.36 22.30 7.18
N TRP A 360 13.50 22.01 8.16
CA TRP A 360 12.20 22.67 8.30
C TRP A 360 12.32 24.20 8.45
N ALA A 361 13.38 24.70 9.08
CA ALA A 361 13.62 26.13 9.21
C ALA A 361 13.83 26.84 7.86
N THR A 362 14.24 26.11 6.81
CA THR A 362 14.37 26.66 5.45
C THR A 362 13.01 26.96 4.80
N LYS A 363 11.91 26.40 5.34
CA LYS A 363 10.56 26.43 4.74
C LYS A 363 10.51 25.81 3.34
N ARG A 364 11.49 24.97 3.05
CA ARG A 364 11.62 24.17 1.85
C ARG A 364 11.86 22.74 2.30
N ASN A 365 11.38 21.80 1.51
CA ASN A 365 11.11 20.46 2.00
C ASN A 365 11.58 19.36 1.04
N VAL A 366 12.14 19.69 -0.12
CA VAL A 366 12.69 18.71 -1.07
C VAL A 366 14.20 18.74 -1.02
N LEU A 367 14.82 17.61 -0.66
CA LEU A 367 16.24 17.38 -0.86
C LEU A 367 16.43 16.66 -2.19
N LEU A 368 17.22 17.25 -3.08
CA LEU A 368 17.49 16.69 -4.40
C LEU A 368 18.86 16.02 -4.41
N ALA A 369 18.88 14.70 -4.35
CA ALA A 369 20.08 13.89 -4.45
C ALA A 369 20.33 13.46 -5.91
N TYR A 370 21.59 13.22 -6.27
CA TYR A 370 21.98 12.99 -7.66
C TYR A 370 23.16 12.03 -7.80
N ASP A 371 22.96 10.93 -8.53
CA ASP A 371 23.95 9.85 -8.71
C ASP A 371 25.02 10.17 -9.77
N LYS A 372 25.67 11.32 -9.63
CA LYS A 372 26.83 11.68 -10.44
C LYS A 372 27.70 12.70 -9.72
N GLY A 373 28.71 12.23 -8.98
CA GLY A 373 29.59 13.10 -8.19
C GLY A 373 30.20 14.28 -8.96
N SER A 374 30.54 14.09 -10.23
CA SER A 374 31.07 15.18 -11.07
C SER A 374 30.05 16.28 -11.43
N ILE A 375 28.76 15.99 -11.34
CA ILE A 375 27.65 16.95 -11.50
C ILE A 375 27.30 17.56 -10.15
N VAL A 376 27.28 16.77 -9.07
CA VAL A 376 27.14 17.27 -7.70
C VAL A 376 28.22 18.30 -7.39
N TYR A 377 29.48 18.04 -7.75
CA TYR A 377 30.57 19.01 -7.61
C TYR A 377 30.33 20.32 -8.39
N GLU A 378 29.73 20.23 -9.58
CA GLU A 378 29.43 21.40 -10.43
C GLU A 378 28.25 22.21 -9.90
N PHE A 379 27.28 21.56 -9.25
CA PHE A 379 26.03 22.16 -8.74
C PHE A 379 25.87 21.97 -7.21
N GLY A 380 26.97 22.12 -6.46
CA GLY A 380 27.05 21.72 -5.04
C GLY A 380 26.19 22.53 -4.06
N SER A 381 25.67 23.70 -4.46
CA SER A 381 24.68 24.45 -3.67
C SER A 381 23.26 23.94 -3.86
N LEU A 382 23.02 23.11 -4.88
CA LEU A 382 21.71 22.61 -5.29
C LEU A 382 21.53 21.12 -5.03
N LEU A 383 22.57 20.32 -5.30
CA LEU A 383 22.49 18.86 -5.30
C LEU A 383 23.20 18.26 -4.10
N PHE A 384 22.52 17.31 -3.47
CA PHE A 384 23.11 16.41 -2.48
C PHE A 384 23.78 15.23 -3.19
N GLU A 385 24.79 14.65 -2.56
CA GLU A 385 25.29 13.33 -2.98
C GLU A 385 24.18 12.30 -2.85
N SER A 386 24.08 11.41 -3.85
CA SER A 386 23.14 10.27 -3.87
C SER A 386 23.20 9.44 -2.60
N VAL A 387 22.08 8.83 -2.23
CA VAL A 387 22.05 7.89 -1.11
C VAL A 387 22.53 6.53 -1.63
N GLU A 388 23.60 6.00 -1.04
CA GLU A 388 24.06 4.64 -1.34
C GLU A 388 23.00 3.63 -0.87
N GLN A 389 22.45 2.85 -1.82
CA GLN A 389 21.42 1.84 -1.58
C GLN A 389 21.99 0.48 -1.13
#